data_AF-A0A921NCX2-F1
#
_entry.id   AF-A0A921NCX2-F1
#
_cell.length_a   1.000
_cell.length_b   1.000
_cell.length_c   1.000
_cell.angle_alpha   90.00
_cell.angle_beta   90.00
_cell.angle_gamma   90.00
#
_symmetry.space_group_name_H-M   'P 1'
#
loop_
_entity.id
_entity.type
_entity.pdbx_description
1 polymer ?
#
loop_
_entity_poly.entity_id
_entity_poly.type
_entity_poly.pdbx_seq_one_letter_code
_entity_poly.pdbx_strand_id
1 'polypeptide(L)'
;MKKITMLLVLLTVLLAACSSNTHTFRAVEQDWKINLTAKQSASATKTYIFELKYEGEHLDDMKEKMIRYTITTPQGTFDYEQPLSVVGTIKQSDFFSCDDCAILQEDDTITVNLYYDDADHLFTLKAK
;
A
#
# COMPACT_ATOMS: atom_id res chain seq x y z
N MET A 1 -0.89 -44.11 25.09
CA MET A 1 0.20 -43.44 24.33
C MET A 1 -0.13 -43.21 22.85
N LYS A 2 -0.76 -44.15 22.11
CA LYS A 2 -1.11 -43.96 20.68
C LYS A 2 -2.10 -42.82 20.34
N LYS A 3 -2.89 -42.32 21.32
CA LYS A 3 -3.89 -41.27 21.09
C LYS A 3 -3.33 -39.84 21.17
N ILE A 4 -2.19 -39.64 21.84
CA ILE A 4 -1.58 -38.31 22.05
C ILE A 4 -0.76 -37.87 20.83
N THR A 5 -0.07 -38.83 20.19
CA THR A 5 0.69 -38.57 18.96
C THR A 5 -0.18 -38.17 17.78
N MET A 6 -1.42 -38.68 17.68
CA MET A 6 -2.35 -38.30 16.63
C MET A 6 -2.89 -36.86 16.81
N LEU A 7 -3.05 -36.42 18.07
CA LEU A 7 -3.46 -35.04 18.39
C LEU A 7 -2.37 -34.02 18.05
N LEU A 8 -1.09 -34.39 18.25
CA LEU A 8 0.05 -33.53 17.98
C LEU A 8 0.25 -33.29 16.47
N VAL A 9 0.06 -34.33 15.64
CA VAL A 9 0.15 -34.22 14.17
C VAL A 9 -1.01 -33.38 13.61
N LEU A 10 -2.21 -33.50 14.18
CA LEU A 10 -3.36 -32.69 13.77
C LEU A 10 -3.16 -31.20 14.14
N LEU A 11 -2.55 -30.90 15.28
CA LEU A 11 -2.20 -29.52 15.66
C LEU A 11 -1.16 -28.92 14.71
N THR A 12 -0.12 -29.66 14.31
CA THR A 12 0.91 -29.11 13.39
C THR A 12 0.36 -28.77 11.99
N VAL A 13 -0.68 -29.48 11.53
CA VAL A 13 -1.35 -29.17 10.26
C VAL A 13 -2.28 -27.95 10.40
N LEU A 14 -2.86 -27.73 11.58
CA LEU A 14 -3.71 -26.57 11.87
C LEU A 14 -2.92 -25.27 12.07
N LEU A 15 -1.66 -25.31 12.53
CA LEU A 15 -0.81 -24.11 12.68
C LEU A 15 -0.27 -23.55 11.35
N ALA A 16 -0.33 -24.30 10.25
CA ALA A 16 0.04 -23.80 8.93
C ALA A 16 -1.08 -22.97 8.26
N ALA A 17 -2.26 -22.90 8.87
CA ALA A 17 -3.35 -22.06 8.40
C ALA A 17 -3.25 -20.65 9.01
N CYS A 18 -3.01 -19.67 8.15
CA CYS A 18 -3.25 -18.23 8.37
C CYS A 18 -2.19 -17.41 9.12
N SER A 19 -0.97 -17.33 8.60
CA SER A 19 -0.21 -16.07 8.73
C SER A 19 -0.61 -15.14 7.58
N SER A 20 -1.41 -14.12 7.85
CA SER A 20 -1.56 -12.99 6.94
C SER A 20 -0.57 -11.90 7.35
N ASN A 21 0.26 -11.43 6.41
CA ASN A 21 1.19 -10.33 6.66
C ASN A 21 0.55 -9.04 6.15
N THR A 22 0.66 -7.96 6.92
CA THR A 22 0.20 -6.64 6.48
C THR A 22 1.22 -5.62 6.91
N HIS A 23 1.77 -4.89 5.94
CA HIS A 23 2.68 -3.77 6.16
C HIS A 23 2.02 -2.51 5.66
N THR A 24 2.15 -1.43 6.42
CA THR A 24 1.60 -0.12 6.06
C THR A 24 2.72 0.90 6.05
N PHE A 25 2.82 1.63 4.95
CA PHE A 25 3.79 2.69 4.73
C PHE A 25 3.05 4.01 4.62
N ARG A 26 3.61 5.06 5.20
CA ARG A 26 2.94 6.36 5.29
C ARG A 26 3.90 7.53 5.10
N ALA A 27 3.41 8.57 4.43
CA ALA A 27 3.97 9.91 4.45
C ALA A 27 2.86 10.91 4.83
N VAL A 28 3.22 11.91 5.63
CA VAL A 28 2.35 13.06 5.95
C VAL A 28 3.24 14.29 5.87
N GLU A 29 3.17 15.00 4.77
CA GLU A 29 4.02 16.15 4.50
C GLU A 29 3.20 17.18 3.72
N GLN A 30 3.39 18.46 4.06
CA GLN A 30 2.67 19.57 3.44
C GLN A 30 1.13 19.35 3.52
N ASP A 31 0.45 19.45 2.39
CA ASP A 31 -0.99 19.29 2.27
C ASP A 31 -1.40 17.84 2.00
N TRP A 32 -0.49 16.86 2.10
CA TRP A 32 -0.74 15.51 1.61
C TRP A 32 -0.51 14.44 2.66
N LYS A 33 -1.43 13.47 2.65
CA LYS A 33 -1.32 12.22 3.40
C LYS A 33 -1.38 11.06 2.41
N ILE A 34 -0.33 10.25 2.44
CA ILE A 34 -0.16 9.10 1.54
C ILE A 34 -0.06 7.84 2.38
N ASN A 35 -0.86 6.82 2.06
CA ASN A 35 -0.78 5.50 2.67
C ASN A 35 -0.66 4.44 1.58
N LEU A 36 0.24 3.49 1.80
CA LEU A 36 0.35 2.28 1.01
C LEU A 36 0.25 1.08 1.96
N THR A 37 -0.74 0.22 1.73
CA THR A 37 -0.92 -1.02 2.49
C THR A 37 -0.60 -2.21 1.61
N ALA A 38 0.42 -2.99 1.98
CA ALA A 38 0.71 -4.28 1.36
C ALA A 38 0.13 -5.39 2.24
N LYS A 39 -0.73 -6.25 1.68
CA LYS A 39 -1.35 -7.38 2.37
C LYS A 39 -0.99 -8.68 1.65
N GLN A 40 -0.57 -9.69 2.41
CA GLN A 40 -0.45 -11.06 1.94
C GLN A 40 -1.45 -11.92 2.70
N SER A 41 -2.36 -12.56 1.97
CA SER A 41 -3.28 -13.53 2.56
C SER A 41 -2.56 -14.84 2.92
N ALA A 42 -3.25 -15.70 3.66
CA ALA A 42 -2.78 -17.06 3.94
C ALA A 42 -2.55 -17.90 2.67
N SER A 43 -3.26 -17.59 1.57
CA SER A 43 -3.09 -18.21 0.25
C SER A 43 -1.96 -17.59 -0.57
N ALA A 44 -1.08 -16.80 0.06
CA ALA A 44 0.00 -16.04 -0.56
C ALA A 44 -0.43 -14.99 -1.58
N THR A 45 -1.74 -14.71 -1.70
CA THR A 45 -2.27 -13.64 -2.56
C THR A 45 -1.83 -12.29 -2.00
N LYS A 46 -1.21 -11.47 -2.84
CA LYS A 46 -0.72 -10.13 -2.48
C LYS A 46 -1.72 -9.09 -2.99
N THR A 47 -2.05 -8.14 -2.15
CA THR A 47 -2.95 -7.01 -2.46
C THR A 47 -2.28 -5.74 -2.00
N TYR A 48 -2.24 -4.74 -2.88
CA TYR A 48 -1.64 -3.44 -2.59
C TYR A 48 -2.72 -2.37 -2.65
N ILE A 49 -2.89 -1.61 -1.57
CA ILE A 49 -3.91 -0.57 -1.46
C ILE A 49 -3.19 0.76 -1.29
N PHE A 50 -3.28 1.60 -2.31
CA PHE A 50 -2.77 2.96 -2.30
C PHE A 50 -3.89 3.94 -1.96
N GLU A 51 -3.60 4.92 -1.12
CA GLU A 51 -4.49 6.02 -0.76
C GLU A 51 -3.69 7.32 -0.70
N LEU A 52 -4.09 8.28 -1.53
CA LEU A 52 -3.56 9.64 -1.55
C LEU A 52 -4.69 10.59 -1.14
N LYS A 53 -4.46 11.41 -0.12
CA LYS A 53 -5.45 12.35 0.40
C LYS A 53 -4.86 13.75 0.52
N TYR A 54 -5.56 14.74 -0.04
CA TYR A 54 -5.32 16.15 0.20
C TYR A 54 -5.94 16.55 1.56
N GLU A 55 -5.13 17.13 2.42
CA GLU A 55 -5.48 17.65 3.76
C GLU A 55 -5.16 19.15 3.91
N GLY A 56 -4.79 19.84 2.82
CA GLY A 56 -4.55 21.28 2.81
C GLY A 56 -5.82 22.13 2.89
N GLU A 57 -5.63 23.43 3.08
CA GLU A 57 -6.73 24.39 3.31
C GLU A 57 -7.59 24.63 2.05
N HIS A 58 -7.03 24.43 0.86
CA HIS A 58 -7.68 24.70 -0.43
C HIS A 58 -8.37 23.46 -1.03
N LEU A 59 -9.05 22.66 -0.20
CA LEU A 59 -9.66 21.40 -0.64
C LEU A 59 -10.69 21.63 -1.76
N ASP A 60 -11.49 22.69 -1.68
CA ASP A 60 -12.50 23.01 -2.70
C ASP A 60 -11.90 23.21 -4.10
N ASP A 61 -10.69 23.78 -4.18
CA ASP A 61 -9.98 23.98 -5.44
C ASP A 61 -9.36 22.68 -5.95
N MET A 62 -9.20 21.66 -5.10
CA MET A 62 -8.53 20.40 -5.43
C MET A 62 -9.49 19.28 -5.81
N LYS A 63 -10.78 19.39 -5.48
CA LYS A 63 -11.80 18.39 -5.84
C LYS A 63 -11.85 18.19 -7.35
N GLU A 64 -11.91 16.93 -7.77
CA GLU A 64 -12.02 16.53 -9.19
C GLU A 64 -10.82 16.93 -10.08
N LYS A 65 -9.79 17.60 -9.54
CA LYS A 65 -8.56 17.86 -10.27
C LYS A 65 -7.85 16.56 -10.59
N MET A 66 -7.34 16.47 -11.82
CA MET A 66 -6.46 15.39 -12.26
C MET A 66 -5.11 15.53 -11.56
N ILE A 67 -4.68 14.46 -10.91
CA ILE A 67 -3.43 14.37 -10.20
C ILE A 67 -2.58 13.30 -10.89
N ARG A 68 -1.36 13.69 -11.26
CA ARG A 68 -0.34 12.77 -11.80
C ARG A 68 0.59 12.38 -10.68
N TYR A 69 0.87 11.09 -10.57
CA TYR A 69 1.79 10.59 -9.56
C TYR A 69 2.47 9.31 -10.02
N THR A 70 3.66 9.08 -9.47
CA THR A 70 4.41 7.85 -9.67
C THR A 70 4.63 7.17 -8.32
N ILE A 71 4.48 5.86 -8.27
CA ILE A 71 4.80 5.04 -7.10
C ILE A 71 6.03 4.23 -7.47
N THR A 72 7.14 4.42 -6.74
CA THR A 72 8.35 3.63 -6.90
C THR A 72 8.55 2.75 -5.69
N THR A 73 8.70 1.46 -5.96
CA THR A 73 8.96 0.39 -5.00
C THR A 73 10.16 -0.44 -5.46
N PRO A 74 10.68 -1.37 -4.63
CA PRO A 74 11.70 -2.32 -5.08
C PRO A 74 11.27 -3.20 -6.27
N GLN A 75 9.95 -3.35 -6.49
CA GLN A 75 9.40 -4.13 -7.59
C GLN A 75 9.24 -3.33 -8.90
N GLY A 76 9.34 -2.01 -8.86
CA GLY A 76 9.25 -1.17 -10.06
C GLY A 76 8.70 0.23 -9.80
N THR A 77 8.54 0.98 -10.90
CA THR A 77 7.90 2.31 -10.91
C THR A 77 6.61 2.23 -11.70
N PHE A 78 5.56 2.84 -11.16
CA PHE A 78 4.21 2.79 -11.70
C PHE A 78 3.63 4.20 -11.81
N ASP A 79 3.23 4.60 -13.01
CA ASP A 79 2.70 5.93 -13.31
C ASP A 79 1.17 5.93 -13.35
N TYR A 80 0.55 6.94 -12.75
CA TYR A 80 -0.89 7.11 -12.72
C TYR A 80 -1.31 8.56 -12.93
N GLU A 81 -2.50 8.73 -13.48
CA GLU A 81 -3.19 10.01 -13.60
C GLU A 81 -4.67 9.79 -13.27
N GLN A 82 -5.14 10.36 -12.15
CA GLN A 82 -6.50 10.13 -11.65
C GLN A 82 -7.09 11.40 -11.03
N PRO A 83 -8.41 11.61 -11.12
CA PRO A 83 -9.05 12.73 -10.45
C PRO A 83 -9.14 12.50 -8.94
N LEU A 84 -8.95 13.55 -8.15
CA LEU A 84 -9.37 13.53 -6.75
C LEU A 84 -10.89 13.37 -6.65
N SER A 85 -11.36 12.56 -5.71
CA SER A 85 -12.78 12.56 -5.37
C SER A 85 -13.23 13.90 -4.77
N VAL A 86 -14.54 14.08 -4.61
CA VAL A 86 -15.14 15.26 -3.95
C VAL A 86 -14.71 15.49 -2.50
N VAL A 87 -14.03 14.50 -1.89
CA VAL A 87 -13.43 14.61 -0.55
C VAL A 87 -11.90 14.66 -0.60
N GLY A 88 -11.31 14.93 -1.77
CA GLY A 88 -9.86 15.11 -1.93
C GLY A 88 -9.07 13.81 -1.80
N THR A 89 -9.63 12.68 -2.23
CA THR A 89 -8.97 11.37 -2.09
C THR A 89 -8.91 10.61 -3.41
N ILE A 90 -7.76 10.01 -3.69
CA ILE A 90 -7.54 8.94 -4.65
C ILE A 90 -7.31 7.65 -3.87
N LYS A 91 -8.01 6.58 -4.24
CA LYS A 91 -7.84 5.26 -3.63
C LYS A 91 -7.83 4.20 -4.72
N GLN A 92 -6.77 3.40 -4.73
CA GLN A 92 -6.58 2.36 -5.73
C GLN A 92 -6.15 1.07 -5.04
N SER A 93 -6.91 0.01 -5.28
CA SER A 93 -6.49 -1.35 -4.96
C SER A 93 -5.81 -1.95 -6.18
N ASP A 94 -4.84 -2.83 -5.92
CA ASP A 94 -4.17 -3.65 -6.93
C ASP A 94 -3.55 -2.80 -8.05
N PHE A 95 -2.96 -1.66 -7.68
CA PHE A 95 -2.28 -0.78 -8.64
C PHE A 95 -1.14 -1.52 -9.36
N PHE A 96 -0.55 -2.53 -8.71
CA PHE A 96 0.42 -3.45 -9.26
C PHE A 96 0.12 -4.88 -8.81
N SER A 97 0.41 -5.85 -9.69
CA SER A 97 0.37 -7.28 -9.41
C SER A 97 1.66 -7.94 -9.90
N CYS A 98 2.20 -8.86 -9.10
CA CYS A 98 3.32 -9.72 -9.47
C CYS A 98 3.29 -11.03 -8.68
N ASP A 99 3.23 -12.14 -9.43
CA ASP A 99 3.09 -13.48 -8.87
C ASP A 99 4.34 -13.88 -8.07
N ASP A 100 5.54 -13.62 -8.60
CA ASP A 100 6.81 -14.06 -8.02
C ASP A 100 7.50 -13.03 -7.12
N CYS A 101 6.99 -11.79 -7.03
CA CYS A 101 7.66 -10.74 -6.25
C CYS A 101 7.51 -10.95 -4.75
N ALA A 102 8.53 -10.61 -3.95
CA ALA A 102 8.35 -10.51 -2.50
C ALA A 102 7.30 -9.42 -2.18
N ILE A 103 6.50 -9.66 -1.13
CA ILE A 103 5.66 -8.58 -0.57
C ILE A 103 6.57 -7.52 0.05
N LEU A 104 6.16 -6.25 -0.06
CA LEU A 104 6.85 -5.13 0.57
C LEU A 104 7.10 -5.36 2.06
N GLN A 105 8.33 -5.14 2.50
CA GLN A 105 8.81 -5.26 3.88
C GLN A 105 9.03 -3.88 4.51
N GLU A 106 9.08 -3.81 5.84
CA GLU A 106 9.15 -2.53 6.58
C GLU A 106 10.42 -1.71 6.28
N ASP A 107 11.50 -2.36 5.85
CA ASP A 107 12.77 -1.74 5.48
C ASP A 107 12.84 -1.32 3.99
N ASP A 108 11.82 -1.64 3.19
CA ASP A 108 11.77 -1.24 1.80
C ASP A 108 11.65 0.28 1.67
N THR A 109 12.43 0.83 0.73
CA THR A 109 12.32 2.24 0.36
C THR A 109 11.21 2.41 -0.67
N ILE A 110 10.20 3.20 -0.30
CA ILE A 110 9.05 3.47 -1.15
C ILE A 110 8.93 4.99 -1.30
N THR A 111 8.86 5.44 -2.54
CA THR A 111 8.70 6.86 -2.84
C THR A 111 7.50 7.10 -3.72
N VAL A 112 6.79 8.20 -3.47
CA VAL A 112 5.72 8.69 -4.33
C VAL A 112 6.13 10.06 -4.84
N ASN A 113 6.25 10.22 -6.16
CA ASN A 113 6.43 11.53 -6.76
C ASN A 113 5.07 12.04 -7.23
N LEU A 114 4.64 13.17 -6.71
CA LEU A 114 3.34 13.78 -6.98
C LEU A 114 3.55 15.08 -7.75
N TYR A 115 2.92 15.22 -8.90
CA TYR A 115 2.92 16.47 -9.64
C TYR A 115 1.72 17.32 -9.22
N TYR A 116 1.97 18.42 -8.51
CA TYR A 116 0.96 19.41 -8.12
C TYR A 116 1.62 20.78 -7.93
N ASP A 117 0.84 21.86 -8.04
CA ASP A 117 1.36 23.24 -7.96
C ASP A 117 2.51 23.53 -8.95
N ASP A 118 2.37 22.98 -10.16
CA ASP A 118 3.35 23.08 -11.25
C ASP A 118 4.78 22.56 -10.91
N ALA A 119 4.89 21.69 -9.90
CA ALA A 119 6.14 21.07 -9.49
C ALA A 119 5.99 19.59 -9.13
N ASP A 120 7.13 18.89 -9.11
CA ASP A 120 7.26 17.52 -8.59
C ASP A 120 7.55 17.54 -7.09
N HIS A 121 6.78 16.78 -6.32
CA HIS A 121 6.92 16.64 -4.88
C HIS A 121 7.19 15.18 -4.54
N LEU A 122 8.40 14.90 -4.04
CA LEU A 122 8.83 13.56 -3.68
C LEU A 122 8.54 13.28 -2.20
N PHE A 123 7.72 12.26 -1.94
CA PHE A 123 7.39 11.75 -0.62
C PHE A 123 8.09 10.42 -0.39
N THR A 124 8.81 10.26 0.72
CA THR A 124 9.35 8.96 1.14
C THR A 124 8.45 8.34 2.20
N LEU A 125 7.83 7.21 1.88
CA LEU A 125 6.92 6.54 2.80
C LEU A 125 7.72 5.70 3.80
N LYS A 126 7.34 5.79 5.07
CA LYS A 126 7.97 5.03 6.17
C LYS A 126 7.01 3.98 6.69
N ALA A 127 7.52 2.82 7.06
CA ALA A 127 6.75 1.80 7.75
C ALA A 127 6.16 2.35 9.07
N LYS A 128 4.96 1.88 9.44
CA LYS A 128 4.22 2.28 10.63
C LYS A 128 3.95 1.10 11.56
#